data_AF-S0GUE0-F1
#
_entry.id   AF-S0GUE0-F1
#
_cell.length_a   1.000
_cell.length_b   1.000
_cell.length_c   1.000
_cell.angle_alpha   90.00
_cell.angle_beta   90.00
_cell.angle_gamma   90.00
#
_symmetry.space_group_name_H-M   'P 1'
#
loop_
_entity.id
_entity.type
_entity.pdbx_description
1 polymer ?
#
loop_
_entity_poly.entity_id
_entity_poly.type
_entity_poly.pdbx_seq_one_letter_code
_entity_poly.pdbx_strand_id
1 'polypeptide(L)'
;MNVLIIKNLFANVYGVVVNLVFQILLVPLYINYWGKSLYSDWIVITSLTAFFSITNIGLSTVTQNVYSIEYLNNNIKKCNSLIVNNVLLVSLVFIFSLIISVIVLSIIDLPILLHLSEMNRSLANFIFVSFLIYVYISMYGAILDSLFRAKSKYHIATFISITSRLIEVLIIIFCVSCNVSIYFMVSLYLLPGLFLLLYKYKLAKSFIQFSINKKYYDWSLFKQLIIPSVSFMSIPVSYSVLIQGSNLIVNYFFGPNAVILYTTTRTLSNFIATLLKTIKHAIWPEFTIAFGRGDSKEMNKLYKTSAVISTFFAILVSIVLFFYGDWIYSMWLHNSVVFDASLMLSFVLIIIVHSLWESGSVVLESTNNHVVLGLLFVSLSIVTQLLAYIVLTKYKYIDILPYSQLLMEIIILYYVIGKIKKVIYGKEYKN
;
A
#
# COMPACT_ATOMS: atom_id res chain seq x y z
N MET A 1 18.07 15.51 19.01
CA MET A 1 17.53 14.67 17.90
C MET A 1 18.23 15.09 16.62
N ASN A 2 18.80 14.15 15.84
CA ASN A 2 19.60 14.48 14.66
C ASN A 2 18.75 15.23 13.60
N VAL A 3 19.25 16.33 13.03
CA VAL A 3 18.50 17.22 12.10
C VAL A 3 17.92 16.43 10.92
N LEU A 4 18.61 15.39 10.47
CA LEU A 4 18.15 14.50 9.39
C LEU A 4 16.90 13.71 9.76
N ILE A 5 16.78 13.28 11.02
CA ILE A 5 15.60 12.53 11.50
C ILE A 5 14.38 13.46 11.50
N ILE A 6 14.54 14.70 11.94
CA ILE A 6 13.46 15.71 11.93
C ILE A 6 12.99 15.97 10.49
N LYS A 7 13.93 16.12 9.55
CA LYS A 7 13.60 16.32 8.12
C LYS A 7 12.84 15.13 7.53
N ASN A 8 13.25 13.90 7.84
CA ASN A 8 12.54 12.69 7.39
C ASN A 8 11.14 12.59 8.01
N LEU A 9 10.99 12.91 9.31
CA LEU A 9 9.69 12.93 9.97
C LEU A 9 8.75 13.96 9.34
N PHE A 10 9.22 15.18 9.11
CA PHE A 10 8.42 16.22 8.47
C PHE A 10 7.95 15.79 7.06
N ALA A 11 8.86 15.21 6.27
CA ALA A 11 8.50 14.69 4.95
C ALA A 11 7.43 13.59 5.03
N ASN A 12 7.52 12.67 6.00
CA ASN A 12 6.52 11.62 6.17
C ASN A 12 5.18 12.16 6.68
N VAL A 13 5.17 13.11 7.62
CA VAL A 13 3.95 13.76 8.11
C VAL A 13 3.25 14.52 6.99
N TYR A 14 4.01 15.26 6.16
CA TYR A 14 3.49 15.88 4.95
C TYR A 14 2.82 14.84 4.03
N GLY A 15 3.43 13.67 3.87
CA GLY A 15 2.86 12.56 3.11
C GLY A 15 1.54 12.04 3.68
N VAL A 16 1.44 11.89 4.99
CA VAL A 16 0.19 11.49 5.67
C VAL A 16 -0.91 12.52 5.40
N VAL A 17 -0.62 13.80 5.56
CA VAL A 17 -1.59 14.88 5.32
C VAL A 17 -2.08 14.87 3.87
N VAL A 18 -1.18 14.81 2.90
CA VAL A 18 -1.54 14.76 1.47
C VAL A 18 -2.38 13.52 1.14
N ASN A 19 -2.05 12.36 1.71
CA ASN A 19 -2.82 11.13 1.50
C ASN A 19 -4.22 11.21 2.12
N LEU A 20 -4.37 11.82 3.29
CA LEU A 20 -5.67 12.03 3.92
C LEU A 20 -6.54 12.99 3.09
N VAL A 21 -5.95 14.09 2.62
CA VAL A 21 -6.61 15.03 1.70
C VAL A 21 -7.12 14.30 0.46
N PHE A 22 -6.29 13.45 -0.15
CA PHE A 22 -6.66 12.63 -1.30
C PHE A 22 -7.83 11.68 -1.00
N GLN A 23 -7.77 10.95 0.12
CA GLN A 23 -8.79 9.96 0.47
C GLN A 23 -10.13 10.57 0.89
N ILE A 24 -10.13 11.77 1.48
CA ILE A 24 -11.34 12.40 2.01
C ILE A 24 -11.97 13.34 0.98
N LEU A 25 -11.19 14.24 0.35
CA LEU A 25 -11.76 15.30 -0.49
C LEU A 25 -12.21 14.81 -1.86
N LEU A 26 -11.56 13.79 -2.42
CA LEU A 26 -11.89 13.36 -3.79
C LEU A 26 -13.20 12.58 -3.86
N VAL A 27 -13.60 11.87 -2.79
CA VAL A 27 -14.81 11.03 -2.82
C VAL A 27 -16.07 11.87 -3.07
N PRO A 28 -16.37 12.93 -2.28
CA PRO A 28 -17.54 13.77 -2.54
C PRO A 28 -17.46 14.45 -3.91
N LEU A 29 -16.25 14.84 -4.32
CA LEU A 29 -16.02 15.49 -5.61
C LEU A 29 -16.41 14.55 -6.76
N TYR A 30 -15.92 13.30 -6.76
CA TYR A 30 -16.31 12.32 -7.78
C TYR A 30 -17.82 12.05 -7.76
N ILE A 31 -18.43 11.86 -6.59
CA ILE A 31 -19.86 11.57 -6.50
C ILE A 31 -20.71 12.74 -7.06
N ASN A 32 -20.34 13.98 -6.75
CA ASN A 32 -21.10 15.16 -7.17
C ASN A 32 -20.98 15.46 -8.67
N TYR A 33 -19.79 15.30 -9.25
CA TYR A 33 -19.53 15.67 -10.64
C TYR A 33 -19.68 14.51 -11.63
N TRP A 34 -19.28 13.29 -11.25
CA TRP A 34 -19.35 12.11 -12.11
C TRP A 34 -20.55 11.22 -11.81
N GLY A 35 -21.20 11.40 -10.66
CA GLY A 35 -22.22 10.47 -10.18
C GLY A 35 -21.62 9.16 -9.66
N LYS A 36 -22.50 8.32 -9.12
CA LYS A 36 -22.11 7.07 -8.45
C LYS A 36 -21.60 6.01 -9.43
N SER A 37 -22.26 5.84 -10.57
CA SER A 37 -21.94 4.79 -11.54
C SER A 37 -20.52 4.96 -12.08
N LEU A 38 -20.18 6.14 -12.60
CA LEU A 38 -18.87 6.43 -13.16
C LEU A 38 -17.76 6.44 -12.09
N TYR A 39 -18.03 6.91 -10.87
CA TYR A 39 -17.08 6.83 -9.76
C TYR A 39 -16.79 5.38 -9.36
N SER A 40 -17.80 4.51 -9.34
CA SER A 40 -17.59 3.09 -9.11
C SER A 40 -16.72 2.46 -10.20
N ASP A 41 -17.03 2.72 -11.48
CA ASP A 41 -16.23 2.20 -12.59
C ASP A 41 -14.76 2.64 -12.47
N TRP A 42 -14.53 3.89 -12.06
CA TRP A 42 -13.20 4.43 -11.75
C TRP A 42 -12.49 3.64 -10.62
N ILE A 43 -13.19 3.33 -9.52
CA ILE A 43 -12.65 2.50 -8.44
C ILE A 43 -12.27 1.11 -8.98
N VAL A 44 -13.13 0.48 -9.77
CA VAL A 44 -12.94 -0.89 -10.26
C VAL A 44 -11.74 -0.99 -11.20
N ILE A 45 -11.63 -0.08 -12.18
CA ILE A 45 -10.49 -0.06 -13.10
C ILE A 45 -9.19 0.24 -12.36
N THR A 46 -9.18 1.24 -11.47
CA THR A 46 -7.97 1.58 -10.72
C THR A 46 -7.56 0.43 -9.78
N SER A 47 -8.51 -0.32 -9.22
CA SER A 47 -8.25 -1.52 -8.41
C SER A 47 -7.49 -2.60 -9.20
N LEU A 48 -7.85 -2.82 -10.47
CA LEU A 48 -7.16 -3.76 -11.34
C LEU A 48 -5.69 -3.33 -11.57
N THR A 49 -5.46 -2.06 -11.87
CA THR A 49 -4.10 -1.54 -12.13
C THR A 49 -3.21 -1.54 -10.88
N ALA A 50 -3.81 -1.39 -9.70
CA ALA A 50 -3.07 -1.38 -8.44
C ALA A 50 -2.32 -2.69 -8.16
N PHE A 51 -2.78 -3.83 -8.69
CA PHE A 51 -2.06 -5.11 -8.57
C PHE A 51 -0.65 -5.07 -9.19
N PHE A 52 -0.44 -4.29 -10.26
CA PHE A 52 0.87 -4.17 -10.90
C PHE A 52 1.88 -3.44 -10.02
N SER A 53 1.42 -2.48 -9.20
CA SER A 53 2.29 -1.68 -8.32
C SER A 53 3.00 -2.51 -7.25
N ILE A 54 2.44 -3.67 -6.91
CA ILE A 54 2.95 -4.57 -5.89
C ILE A 54 4.34 -5.11 -6.24
N THR A 55 4.58 -5.39 -7.53
CA THR A 55 5.82 -5.99 -8.05
C THR A 55 7.07 -5.21 -7.67
N ASN A 56 6.92 -3.90 -7.43
CA ASN A 56 8.02 -3.00 -7.13
C ASN A 56 8.47 -3.02 -5.66
N ILE A 57 7.56 -3.29 -4.74
CA ILE A 57 7.71 -2.83 -3.35
C ILE A 57 8.90 -3.51 -2.67
N GLY A 58 9.03 -4.85 -2.75
CA GLY A 58 10.15 -5.51 -2.08
C GLY A 58 11.47 -5.39 -2.83
N LEU A 59 11.46 -5.41 -4.17
CA LEU A 59 12.69 -5.27 -4.95
C LEU A 59 13.34 -3.90 -4.76
N SER A 60 12.54 -2.82 -4.79
CA SER A 60 13.03 -1.48 -4.52
C SER A 60 13.56 -1.36 -3.09
N THR A 61 12.84 -1.89 -2.09
CA THR A 61 13.27 -1.88 -0.67
C THR A 61 14.61 -2.57 -0.47
N VAL A 62 14.77 -3.80 -1.01
CA VAL A 62 16.02 -4.56 -0.93
C VAL A 62 17.14 -3.83 -1.66
N THR A 63 16.88 -3.33 -2.87
CA THR A 63 17.86 -2.55 -3.64
C THR A 63 18.33 -1.33 -2.86
N GLN A 64 17.43 -0.56 -2.25
CA GLN A 64 17.77 0.62 -1.44
C GLN A 64 18.63 0.26 -0.22
N ASN A 65 18.33 -0.85 0.46
CA ASN A 65 19.10 -1.33 1.60
C ASN A 65 20.52 -1.75 1.17
N VAL A 66 20.62 -2.68 0.20
CA VAL A 66 21.91 -3.23 -0.25
C VAL A 66 22.76 -2.14 -0.90
N TYR A 67 22.15 -1.26 -1.70
CA TYR A 67 22.86 -0.14 -2.31
C TYR A 67 23.48 0.77 -1.26
N SER A 68 22.74 1.11 -0.19
CA SER A 68 23.27 1.98 0.88
C SER A 68 24.46 1.34 1.60
N ILE A 69 24.43 0.03 1.84
CA ILE A 69 25.53 -0.72 2.48
C ILE A 69 26.76 -0.77 1.56
N GLU A 70 26.57 -1.18 0.31
CA GLU A 70 27.67 -1.31 -0.65
C GLU A 70 28.29 0.05 -1.01
N TYR A 71 27.50 1.12 -0.96
CA TYR A 71 27.99 2.48 -1.16
C TYR A 71 28.93 2.92 -0.03
N LEU A 72 28.59 2.60 1.23
CA LEU A 72 29.46 2.86 2.38
C LEU A 72 30.74 2.01 2.33
N ASN A 73 30.66 0.80 1.79
CA ASN A 73 31.81 -0.08 1.56
C ASN A 73 32.66 0.31 0.33
N ASN A 74 32.35 1.43 -0.34
CA ASN A 74 33.01 1.88 -1.57
C ASN A 74 32.95 0.88 -2.76
N ASN A 75 32.01 -0.07 -2.74
CA ASN A 75 31.82 -1.06 -3.79
C ASN A 75 30.97 -0.53 -4.95
N ILE A 76 31.50 0.49 -5.65
CA ILE A 76 30.79 1.21 -6.72
C ILE A 76 30.34 0.29 -7.87
N LYS A 77 31.13 -0.74 -8.20
CA LYS A 77 30.77 -1.73 -9.24
C LYS A 77 29.46 -2.46 -8.88
N LYS A 78 29.33 -2.89 -7.62
CA LYS A 78 28.14 -3.58 -7.13
C LYS A 78 26.95 -2.63 -7.04
N CYS A 79 27.18 -1.38 -6.62
CA CYS A 79 26.17 -0.31 -6.63
C CYS A 79 25.59 -0.08 -8.04
N ASN A 80 26.43 0.05 -9.07
CA ASN A 80 25.98 0.20 -10.45
C ASN A 80 25.24 -1.05 -10.95
N SER A 81 25.70 -2.24 -10.55
CA SER A 81 25.05 -3.50 -10.90
C SER A 81 23.62 -3.61 -10.33
N LEU A 82 23.41 -3.18 -9.07
CA LEU A 82 22.10 -3.13 -8.45
C LEU A 82 21.12 -2.24 -9.24
N ILE A 83 21.56 -1.04 -9.64
CA ILE A 83 20.73 -0.12 -10.43
C ILE A 83 20.42 -0.72 -11.80
N VAL A 84 21.44 -1.22 -12.51
CA VAL A 84 21.27 -1.78 -13.86
C VAL A 84 20.36 -2.99 -13.86
N ASN A 85 20.54 -3.93 -12.93
CA ASN A 85 19.68 -5.11 -12.80
C ASN A 85 18.23 -4.72 -12.54
N ASN A 86 18.00 -3.75 -11.64
CA ASN A 86 16.65 -3.33 -11.27
C ASN A 86 15.98 -2.56 -12.43
N VAL A 87 16.70 -1.65 -13.09
CA VAL A 87 16.19 -0.95 -14.30
C VAL A 87 15.84 -1.95 -15.40
N LEU A 88 16.73 -2.92 -15.68
CA LEU A 88 16.48 -3.94 -16.69
C LEU A 88 15.26 -4.80 -16.35
N LEU A 89 15.11 -5.22 -15.09
CA LEU A 89 13.93 -5.98 -14.69
C LEU A 89 12.65 -5.16 -14.83
N VAL A 90 12.62 -3.93 -14.30
CA VAL A 90 11.45 -3.06 -14.41
C VAL A 90 11.10 -2.80 -15.88
N SER A 91 12.09 -2.59 -16.76
CA SER A 91 11.88 -2.45 -18.20
C SER A 91 11.34 -3.72 -18.85
N LEU A 92 11.86 -4.90 -18.51
CA LEU A 92 11.38 -6.18 -19.05
C LEU A 92 9.93 -6.46 -18.61
N VAL A 93 9.63 -6.28 -17.33
CA VAL A 93 8.29 -6.47 -16.77
C VAL A 93 7.32 -5.45 -17.37
N PHE A 94 7.76 -4.20 -17.58
CA PHE A 94 6.97 -3.17 -18.26
C PHE A 94 6.58 -3.58 -19.67
N ILE A 95 7.57 -3.91 -20.52
CA ILE A 95 7.35 -4.31 -21.91
C ILE A 95 6.46 -5.55 -21.97
N PHE A 96 6.72 -6.56 -21.13
CA PHE A 96 5.92 -7.77 -21.06
C PHE A 96 4.46 -7.46 -20.66
N SER A 97 4.25 -6.63 -19.63
CA SER A 97 2.91 -6.25 -19.20
C SER A 97 2.16 -5.43 -20.24
N LEU A 98 2.84 -4.56 -21.00
CA LEU A 98 2.24 -3.81 -22.10
C LEU A 98 1.82 -4.74 -23.24
N ILE A 99 2.69 -5.66 -23.65
CA ILE A 99 2.37 -6.64 -24.70
C ILE A 99 1.16 -7.48 -24.30
N ILE A 100 1.17 -8.03 -23.08
CA ILE A 100 0.02 -8.79 -22.56
C ILE A 100 -1.24 -7.93 -22.54
N SER A 101 -1.13 -6.69 -22.07
CA SER A 101 -2.27 -5.78 -22.03
C SER A 101 -2.84 -5.55 -23.41
N VAL A 102 -2.02 -5.25 -24.42
CA VAL A 102 -2.48 -5.06 -25.81
C VAL A 102 -3.18 -6.32 -26.35
N ILE A 103 -2.61 -7.51 -26.08
CA ILE A 103 -3.21 -8.78 -26.51
C ILE A 103 -4.55 -9.00 -25.80
N VAL A 104 -4.60 -8.85 -24.47
CA VAL A 104 -5.80 -9.06 -23.67
C VAL A 104 -6.90 -8.07 -24.04
N LEU A 105 -6.58 -6.79 -24.20
CA LEU A 105 -7.55 -5.73 -24.51
C LEU A 105 -8.09 -5.81 -25.95
N SER A 106 -7.37 -6.47 -26.87
CA SER A 106 -7.88 -6.71 -28.23
C SER A 106 -8.92 -7.83 -28.26
N ILE A 107 -8.77 -8.84 -27.40
CA ILE A 107 -9.65 -10.01 -27.32
C ILE A 107 -10.82 -9.79 -26.35
N ILE A 108 -10.55 -9.18 -25.19
CA ILE A 108 -11.49 -9.07 -24.07
C ILE A 108 -12.02 -7.63 -23.97
N ASP A 109 -13.33 -7.52 -23.76
CA ASP A 109 -13.98 -6.24 -23.46
C ASP A 109 -13.93 -5.98 -21.94
N LEU A 110 -13.08 -5.04 -21.53
CA LEU A 110 -12.86 -4.71 -20.11
C LEU A 110 -14.16 -4.31 -19.39
N PRO A 111 -14.99 -3.39 -19.93
CA PRO A 111 -16.29 -3.08 -19.35
C PRO A 111 -17.14 -4.30 -19.02
N ILE A 112 -17.20 -5.28 -19.93
CA ILE A 112 -17.98 -6.50 -19.73
C ILE A 112 -17.33 -7.38 -18.66
N LEU A 113 -16.02 -7.61 -18.76
CA LEU A 113 -15.28 -8.45 -17.79
C LEU A 113 -15.44 -7.92 -16.36
N LEU A 114 -15.29 -6.60 -16.19
CA LEU A 114 -15.28 -5.94 -14.90
C LEU A 114 -16.68 -5.55 -14.40
N HIS A 115 -17.74 -5.77 -15.19
CA HIS A 115 -19.11 -5.32 -14.88
C HIS A 115 -19.17 -3.80 -14.65
N LEU A 116 -18.56 -3.04 -15.57
CA LEU A 116 -18.63 -1.58 -15.56
C LEU A 116 -20.00 -1.12 -16.08
N SER A 117 -20.46 0.01 -15.54
CA SER A 117 -21.81 0.50 -15.75
C SER A 117 -21.92 1.59 -16.81
N GLU A 118 -20.95 2.52 -16.87
CA GLU A 118 -20.97 3.67 -17.77
C GLU A 118 -19.74 3.78 -18.67
N MET A 119 -18.57 3.30 -18.21
CA MET A 119 -17.35 3.42 -19.00
C MET A 119 -17.41 2.55 -20.26
N ASN A 120 -17.21 3.17 -21.42
CA ASN A 120 -17.08 2.46 -22.68
C ASN A 120 -15.71 1.77 -22.81
N ARG A 121 -15.60 0.82 -23.75
CA ARG A 121 -14.39 0.02 -23.99
C ARG A 121 -13.15 0.88 -24.26
N SER A 122 -13.28 1.92 -25.08
CA SER A 122 -12.19 2.83 -25.42
C SER A 122 -11.63 3.54 -24.19
N LEU A 123 -12.52 4.11 -23.37
CA LEU A 123 -12.15 4.86 -22.18
C LEU A 123 -11.53 3.93 -21.12
N ALA A 124 -12.16 2.78 -20.87
CA ALA A 124 -11.65 1.80 -19.92
C ALA A 124 -10.25 1.30 -20.30
N ASN A 125 -10.03 0.97 -21.57
CA ASN A 125 -8.73 0.55 -22.08
C ASN A 125 -7.68 1.67 -21.95
N PHE A 126 -8.05 2.91 -22.28
CA PHE A 126 -7.16 4.06 -22.16
C PHE A 126 -6.74 4.29 -20.71
N ILE A 127 -7.70 4.32 -19.78
CA ILE A 127 -7.43 4.46 -18.33
C ILE A 127 -6.50 3.34 -17.87
N PHE A 128 -6.81 2.08 -18.19
CA PHE A 128 -6.01 0.94 -17.77
C PHE A 128 -4.55 1.05 -18.23
N VAL A 129 -4.32 1.33 -19.53
CA VAL A 129 -2.96 1.46 -20.08
C VAL A 129 -2.23 2.67 -19.50
N SER A 130 -2.90 3.82 -19.35
CA SER A 130 -2.31 5.01 -18.74
C SER A 130 -1.90 4.76 -17.28
N PHE A 131 -2.76 4.15 -16.47
CA PHE A 131 -2.42 3.80 -15.08
C PHE A 131 -1.33 2.73 -14.99
N LEU A 132 -1.29 1.78 -15.94
CA LEU A 132 -0.17 0.85 -16.05
C LEU A 132 1.14 1.61 -16.31
N ILE A 133 1.18 2.55 -17.26
CA ILE A 133 2.34 3.41 -17.50
C ILE A 133 2.72 4.21 -16.24
N TYR A 134 1.73 4.80 -15.55
CA TYR A 134 1.93 5.52 -14.29
C TYR A 134 2.62 4.64 -13.24
N VAL A 135 2.16 3.40 -13.07
CA VAL A 135 2.77 2.44 -12.15
C VAL A 135 4.26 2.29 -12.47
N TYR A 136 4.64 2.05 -13.72
CA TYR A 136 6.05 1.87 -14.07
C TYR A 136 6.89 3.14 -13.93
N ILE A 137 6.33 4.32 -14.23
CA ILE A 137 7.01 5.61 -13.93
C ILE A 137 7.35 5.68 -12.44
N SER A 138 6.41 5.31 -11.57
CA SER A 138 6.65 5.27 -10.12
C SER A 138 7.72 4.24 -9.72
N MET A 139 7.80 3.10 -10.42
CA MET A 139 8.82 2.08 -10.19
C MET A 139 10.22 2.58 -10.50
N TYR A 140 10.41 3.25 -11.65
CA TYR A 140 11.69 3.88 -11.97
C TYR A 140 12.07 4.96 -10.94
N GLY A 141 11.09 5.71 -10.44
CA GLY A 141 11.29 6.67 -9.36
C GLY A 141 11.82 6.00 -8.08
N ALA A 142 11.26 4.86 -7.69
CA ALA A 142 11.67 4.10 -6.51
C ALA A 142 13.10 3.53 -6.60
N ILE A 143 13.59 3.24 -7.81
CA ILE A 143 14.99 2.85 -8.04
C ILE A 143 15.90 4.03 -7.71
N LEU A 144 15.56 5.24 -8.19
CA LEU A 144 16.37 6.43 -7.94
C LEU A 144 16.41 6.80 -6.45
N ASP A 145 15.37 6.49 -5.69
CA ASP A 145 15.34 6.72 -4.24
C ASP A 145 16.50 6.01 -3.49
N SER A 146 17.07 4.92 -4.05
CA SER A 146 18.28 4.27 -3.51
C SER A 146 19.50 5.18 -3.47
N LEU A 147 19.64 6.05 -4.49
CA LEU A 147 20.71 7.04 -4.60
C LEU A 147 20.59 8.09 -3.49
N PHE A 148 19.38 8.62 -3.30
CA PHE A 148 19.12 9.60 -2.24
C PHE A 148 19.34 9.00 -0.86
N ARG A 149 18.93 7.75 -0.65
CA ARG A 149 19.10 7.06 0.63
C ARG A 149 20.57 6.84 0.99
N ALA A 150 21.40 6.42 0.04
CA ALA A 150 22.84 6.20 0.26
C ALA A 150 23.58 7.46 0.73
N LYS A 151 23.11 8.65 0.37
CA LYS A 151 23.67 9.95 0.79
C LYS A 151 22.90 10.60 1.94
N SER A 152 22.06 9.86 2.66
CA SER A 152 21.21 10.39 3.74
C SER A 152 20.28 11.53 3.32
N LYS A 153 19.94 11.61 2.02
CA LYS A 153 19.05 12.61 1.42
C LYS A 153 17.65 12.05 1.12
N TYR A 154 17.25 10.97 1.80
CA TYR A 154 15.97 10.30 1.56
C TYR A 154 14.76 11.23 1.70
N HIS A 155 14.75 12.13 2.69
CA HIS A 155 13.72 13.18 2.83
C HIS A 155 13.46 13.97 1.54
N ILE A 156 14.48 14.25 0.72
CA ILE A 156 14.34 14.99 -0.55
C ILE A 156 13.57 14.14 -1.55
N ALA A 157 13.93 12.86 -1.69
CA ALA A 157 13.23 11.93 -2.56
C ALA A 157 11.76 11.74 -2.15
N THR A 158 11.50 11.60 -0.85
CA THR A 158 10.16 11.50 -0.27
C THR A 158 9.36 12.77 -0.52
N PHE A 159 9.94 13.94 -0.27
CA PHE A 159 9.29 15.23 -0.52
C PHE A 159 8.92 15.40 -1.99
N ILE A 160 9.84 15.11 -2.92
CA ILE A 160 9.56 15.15 -4.37
C ILE A 160 8.39 14.22 -4.72
N SER A 161 8.39 12.98 -4.23
CA SER A 161 7.30 12.02 -4.50
C SER A 161 5.95 12.48 -3.96
N ILE A 162 5.89 13.01 -2.75
CA ILE A 162 4.63 13.48 -2.15
C ILE A 162 4.14 14.73 -2.89
N THR A 163 5.04 15.63 -3.28
CA THR A 163 4.68 16.80 -4.10
C THR A 163 4.14 16.38 -5.47
N SER A 164 4.67 15.32 -6.10
CA SER A 164 4.07 14.71 -7.31
C SER A 164 2.61 14.39 -7.07
N ARG A 165 2.35 13.65 -5.99
CA ARG A 165 1.03 13.19 -5.63
C ARG A 165 0.09 14.34 -5.33
N LEU A 166 0.56 15.40 -4.67
CA LEU A 166 -0.23 16.61 -4.44
C LEU A 166 -0.61 17.29 -5.76
N ILE A 167 0.32 17.45 -6.69
CA ILE A 167 0.04 18.03 -8.02
C ILE A 167 -0.96 17.16 -8.78
N GLU A 168 -0.82 15.83 -8.74
CA GLU A 168 -1.77 14.87 -9.29
C GLU A 168 -3.18 15.05 -8.73
N VAL A 169 -3.31 15.23 -7.41
CA VAL A 169 -4.60 15.52 -6.76
C VAL A 169 -5.19 16.84 -7.27
N LEU A 170 -4.37 17.89 -7.34
CA LEU A 170 -4.82 19.21 -7.82
C LEU A 170 -5.28 19.15 -9.28
N ILE A 171 -4.60 18.37 -10.13
CA ILE A 171 -5.03 18.10 -11.51
C ILE A 171 -6.40 17.44 -11.54
N ILE A 172 -6.63 16.41 -10.72
CA ILE A 172 -7.94 15.74 -10.63
C ILE A 172 -9.01 16.74 -10.17
N ILE A 173 -8.78 17.45 -9.07
CA ILE A 173 -9.74 18.43 -8.53
C ILE A 173 -10.10 19.46 -9.60
N PHE A 174 -9.10 20.03 -10.28
CA PHE A 174 -9.31 21.01 -11.34
C PHE A 174 -10.09 20.42 -12.52
N CYS A 175 -9.65 19.28 -13.06
CA CYS A 175 -10.28 18.67 -14.24
C CYS A 175 -11.73 18.27 -13.96
N VAL A 176 -11.99 17.65 -12.82
CA VAL A 176 -13.35 17.21 -12.49
C VAL A 176 -14.26 18.42 -12.19
N SER A 177 -13.76 19.43 -11.47
CA SER A 177 -14.56 20.64 -11.20
C SER A 177 -14.89 21.45 -12.46
N CYS A 178 -14.01 21.40 -13.47
CA CYS A 178 -14.21 22.05 -14.77
C CYS A 178 -14.90 21.14 -15.81
N ASN A 179 -15.37 19.94 -15.44
CA ASN A 179 -15.98 18.96 -16.36
C ASN A 179 -15.11 18.63 -17.59
N VAL A 180 -13.79 18.61 -17.40
CA VAL A 180 -12.81 18.22 -18.43
C VAL A 180 -12.96 16.72 -18.73
N SER A 181 -12.75 16.34 -19.99
CA SER A 181 -12.86 14.94 -20.41
C SER A 181 -11.89 14.03 -19.63
N ILE A 182 -12.35 12.83 -19.28
CA ILE A 182 -11.55 11.86 -18.50
C ILE A 182 -10.27 11.48 -19.24
N TYR A 183 -10.32 11.38 -20.58
CA TYR A 183 -9.13 11.17 -21.42
C TYR A 183 -8.05 12.22 -21.18
N PHE A 184 -8.43 13.50 -21.16
CA PHE A 184 -7.49 14.59 -20.96
C PHE A 184 -7.00 14.63 -19.51
N MET A 185 -7.89 14.43 -18.54
CA MET A 185 -7.52 14.36 -17.11
C MET A 185 -6.46 13.29 -16.86
N VAL A 186 -6.65 12.07 -17.38
CA VAL A 186 -5.71 10.96 -17.20
C VAL A 186 -4.39 11.21 -17.93
N SER A 187 -4.42 11.89 -19.07
CA SER A 187 -3.21 12.30 -19.78
C SER A 187 -2.39 13.30 -18.97
N LEU A 188 -3.04 14.30 -18.37
CA LEU A 188 -2.40 15.26 -17.47
C LEU A 188 -1.87 14.60 -16.20
N TYR A 189 -2.58 13.60 -15.67
CA TYR A 189 -2.18 12.85 -14.47
C TYR A 189 -0.80 12.18 -14.61
N LEU A 190 -0.36 11.85 -15.82
CA LEU A 190 0.96 11.25 -16.08
C LEU A 190 2.13 12.24 -16.01
N LEU A 191 1.87 13.54 -16.26
CA LEU A 191 2.92 14.54 -16.42
C LEU A 191 3.74 14.79 -15.14
N PRO A 192 3.14 14.91 -13.93
CA PRO A 192 3.90 15.12 -12.70
C PRO A 192 4.92 14.00 -12.44
N GLY A 193 4.50 12.75 -12.59
CA GLY A 193 5.36 11.58 -12.40
C GLY A 193 6.54 11.56 -13.36
N LEU A 194 6.30 11.84 -14.66
CA LEU A 194 7.36 11.91 -15.67
C LEU A 194 8.35 13.05 -15.40
N PHE A 195 7.84 14.25 -15.14
CA PHE A 195 8.68 15.43 -14.86
C PHE A 195 9.56 15.18 -13.63
N LEU A 196 8.98 14.62 -12.56
CA LEU A 196 9.70 14.38 -11.32
C LEU A 196 10.66 13.20 -11.41
N LEU A 197 10.39 12.19 -12.23
CA LEU A 197 11.37 11.14 -12.55
C LEU A 197 12.62 11.75 -13.19
N LEU A 198 12.44 12.62 -14.20
CA LEU A 198 13.54 13.32 -14.86
C LEU A 198 14.28 14.26 -13.90
N TYR A 199 13.54 14.96 -13.04
CA TYR A 199 14.10 15.82 -12.01
C TYR A 199 14.94 15.02 -11.00
N LYS A 200 14.41 13.91 -10.45
CA LYS A 200 15.13 13.00 -9.56
C LYS A 200 16.39 12.47 -10.20
N TYR A 201 16.34 12.10 -11.49
CA TYR A 201 17.51 11.61 -12.22
C TYR A 201 18.61 12.68 -12.33
N LYS A 202 18.25 13.90 -12.76
CA LYS A 202 19.18 15.04 -12.84
C LYS A 202 19.78 15.39 -11.48
N LEU A 203 18.93 15.46 -10.46
CA LEU A 203 19.35 15.77 -9.10
C LEU A 203 20.26 14.67 -8.53
N ALA A 204 19.95 13.40 -8.76
CA ALA A 204 20.79 12.29 -8.30
C ALA A 204 22.20 12.35 -8.91
N LYS A 205 22.31 12.69 -10.20
CA LYS A 205 23.60 12.88 -10.88
C LYS A 205 24.45 14.00 -10.30
N SER A 206 23.86 15.00 -9.63
CA SER A 206 24.64 16.12 -9.06
C SER A 206 25.41 15.73 -7.80
N PHE A 207 25.03 14.63 -7.13
CA PHE A 207 25.65 14.22 -5.86
C PHE A 207 26.12 12.76 -5.80
N ILE A 208 25.77 11.91 -6.77
CA ILE A 208 26.31 10.55 -6.95
C ILE A 208 26.59 10.30 -8.43
N GLN A 209 27.81 9.85 -8.72
CA GLN A 209 28.12 9.26 -10.02
C GLN A 209 27.62 7.81 -10.05
N PHE A 210 26.68 7.53 -10.95
CA PHE A 210 26.19 6.18 -11.23
C PHE A 210 26.12 5.98 -12.73
N SER A 211 26.26 4.73 -13.16
CA SER A 211 26.22 4.35 -14.57
C SER A 211 25.13 3.34 -14.83
N ILE A 212 24.24 3.64 -15.78
CA ILE A 212 23.27 2.69 -16.32
C ILE A 212 23.86 2.16 -17.62
N ASN A 213 24.70 1.13 -17.51
CA ASN A 213 25.31 0.47 -18.66
C ASN A 213 25.17 -1.04 -18.51
N LYS A 214 24.78 -1.73 -19.59
CA LYS A 214 24.65 -3.19 -19.65
C LYS A 214 25.91 -3.93 -19.19
N LYS A 215 27.09 -3.31 -19.26
CA LYS A 215 28.35 -3.84 -18.70
C LYS A 215 28.27 -4.21 -17.21
N TYR A 216 27.41 -3.55 -16.43
CA TYR A 216 27.24 -3.83 -15.00
C TYR A 216 26.15 -4.86 -14.69
N TYR A 217 25.52 -5.47 -15.69
CA TYR A 217 24.55 -6.54 -15.48
C TYR A 217 25.20 -7.73 -14.74
N ASP A 218 24.54 -8.21 -13.68
CA ASP A 218 25.01 -9.33 -12.87
C ASP A 218 23.84 -10.25 -12.48
N TRP A 219 23.75 -11.39 -13.15
CA TRP A 219 22.70 -12.38 -12.90
C TRP A 219 22.81 -13.07 -11.54
N SER A 220 24.03 -13.24 -11.03
CA SER A 220 24.26 -13.86 -9.72
C SER A 220 23.73 -12.96 -8.62
N LEU A 221 24.07 -11.67 -8.68
CA LEU A 221 23.55 -10.66 -7.79
C LEU A 221 22.02 -10.58 -7.88
N PHE A 222 21.46 -10.60 -9.09
CA PHE A 222 20.01 -10.59 -9.28
C PHE A 222 19.32 -11.76 -8.55
N LYS A 223 19.80 -13.00 -8.74
CA LYS A 223 19.25 -14.18 -8.08
C LYS A 223 19.30 -14.09 -6.56
N GLN A 224 20.37 -13.52 -6.00
CA GLN A 224 20.52 -13.33 -4.55
C GLN A 224 19.46 -12.37 -3.96
N LEU A 225 18.96 -11.42 -4.75
CA LEU A 225 18.01 -10.41 -4.27
C LEU A 225 16.55 -10.87 -4.35
N ILE A 226 16.22 -11.91 -5.12
CA ILE A 226 14.83 -12.38 -5.31
C ILE A 226 14.22 -12.82 -3.98
N ILE A 227 14.89 -13.70 -3.23
CA ILE A 227 14.34 -14.27 -1.99
C ILE A 227 14.07 -13.18 -0.93
N PRO A 228 15.02 -12.26 -0.64
CA PRO A 228 14.73 -11.12 0.21
C PRO A 228 13.59 -10.26 -0.32
N SER A 229 13.52 -10.02 -1.63
CA SER A 229 12.49 -9.17 -2.24
C SER A 229 11.09 -9.75 -2.05
N VAL A 230 10.91 -11.05 -2.27
CA VAL A 230 9.64 -11.75 -2.03
C VAL A 230 9.22 -11.63 -0.56
N SER A 231 10.19 -11.74 0.37
CA SER A 231 9.92 -11.58 1.79
C SER A 231 9.40 -10.17 2.13
N PHE A 232 10.03 -9.12 1.59
CA PHE A 232 9.58 -7.72 1.77
C PHE A 232 8.28 -7.40 1.01
N MET A 233 7.97 -8.12 -0.07
CA MET A 233 6.71 -7.96 -0.81
C MET A 233 5.52 -8.61 -0.10
N SER A 234 5.76 -9.64 0.70
CA SER A 234 4.69 -10.51 1.22
C SER A 234 3.53 -9.74 1.86
N ILE A 235 3.78 -8.90 2.87
CA ILE A 235 2.73 -8.13 3.54
C ILE A 235 2.02 -7.14 2.59
N PRO A 236 2.71 -6.30 1.80
CA PRO A 236 2.07 -5.43 0.81
C PRO A 236 1.21 -6.16 -0.23
N VAL A 237 1.65 -7.34 -0.69
CA VAL A 237 0.88 -8.18 -1.63
C VAL A 237 -0.44 -8.57 -0.99
N SER A 238 -0.42 -9.07 0.25
CA SER A 238 -1.62 -9.50 0.95
C SER A 238 -2.64 -8.37 1.10
N TYR A 239 -2.21 -7.18 1.54
CA TYR A 239 -3.11 -6.04 1.67
C TYR A 239 -3.70 -5.62 0.33
N SER A 240 -2.93 -5.73 -0.76
CA SER A 240 -3.44 -5.42 -2.09
C SER A 240 -4.47 -6.45 -2.57
N VAL A 241 -4.25 -7.74 -2.30
CA VAL A 241 -5.23 -8.80 -2.55
C VAL A 241 -6.53 -8.54 -1.77
N LEU A 242 -6.44 -8.19 -0.48
CA LEU A 242 -7.60 -7.88 0.34
C LEU A 242 -8.32 -6.61 -0.14
N ILE A 243 -7.59 -5.53 -0.38
CA ILE A 243 -8.19 -4.23 -0.70
C ILE A 243 -8.76 -4.23 -2.12
N GLN A 244 -7.92 -4.59 -3.10
CA GLN A 244 -8.28 -4.50 -4.51
C GLN A 244 -9.14 -5.69 -4.94
N GLY A 245 -8.87 -6.89 -4.42
CA GLY A 245 -9.70 -8.07 -4.66
C GLY A 245 -11.13 -7.88 -4.17
N SER A 246 -11.31 -7.34 -2.96
CA SER A 246 -12.67 -7.05 -2.47
C SER A 246 -13.40 -6.01 -3.31
N ASN A 247 -12.73 -4.98 -3.85
CA ASN A 247 -13.41 -4.02 -4.74
C ASN A 247 -13.98 -4.71 -6.00
N LEU A 248 -13.20 -5.61 -6.60
CA LEU A 248 -13.63 -6.37 -7.78
C LEU A 248 -14.78 -7.34 -7.45
N ILE A 249 -14.68 -8.06 -6.33
CA ILE A 249 -15.71 -9.00 -5.89
C ILE A 249 -17.01 -8.26 -5.55
N VAL A 250 -16.94 -7.13 -4.83
CA VAL A 250 -18.12 -6.32 -4.51
C VAL A 250 -18.80 -5.83 -5.78
N ASN A 251 -18.03 -5.33 -6.76
CA ASN A 251 -18.62 -4.87 -8.02
C ASN A 251 -19.35 -6.00 -8.76
N TYR A 252 -18.73 -7.18 -8.83
CA TYR A 252 -19.29 -8.34 -9.52
C TYR A 252 -20.62 -8.80 -8.92
N PHE A 253 -20.73 -8.89 -7.60
CA PHE A 253 -21.94 -9.43 -6.95
C PHE A 253 -23.01 -8.38 -6.63
N PHE A 254 -22.62 -7.14 -6.33
CA PHE A 254 -23.51 -6.12 -5.75
C PHE A 254 -23.59 -4.83 -6.58
N GLY A 255 -22.71 -4.65 -7.56
CA GLY A 255 -22.73 -3.52 -8.48
C GLY A 255 -22.25 -2.18 -7.90
N PRO A 256 -22.46 -1.07 -8.63
CA PRO A 256 -21.76 0.20 -8.41
C PRO A 256 -21.95 0.85 -7.04
N ASN A 257 -23.20 0.91 -6.57
CA ASN A 257 -23.53 1.55 -5.29
C ASN A 257 -22.86 0.85 -4.11
N ALA A 258 -22.76 -0.48 -4.17
CA ALA A 258 -22.15 -1.29 -3.14
C ALA A 258 -20.62 -1.09 -3.08
N VAL A 259 -19.96 -0.90 -4.22
CA VAL A 259 -18.51 -0.59 -4.27
C VAL A 259 -18.23 0.73 -3.56
N ILE A 260 -19.04 1.75 -3.82
CA ILE A 260 -18.90 3.06 -3.17
C ILE A 260 -19.13 2.92 -1.66
N LEU A 261 -20.22 2.27 -1.25
CA LEU A 261 -20.49 2.01 0.18
C LEU A 261 -19.32 1.27 0.84
N TYR A 262 -18.83 0.19 0.23
CA TYR A 262 -17.73 -0.61 0.76
C TYR A 262 -16.43 0.17 0.90
N THR A 263 -16.05 0.91 -0.14
CA THR A 263 -14.79 1.66 -0.15
C THR A 263 -14.82 2.87 0.78
N THR A 264 -15.95 3.56 0.89
CA THR A 264 -16.13 4.67 1.85
C THR A 264 -16.15 4.19 3.29
N THR A 265 -16.81 3.06 3.58
CA THR A 265 -16.82 2.43 4.91
C THR A 265 -15.41 2.06 5.33
N ARG A 266 -14.66 1.41 4.43
CA ARG A 266 -13.25 1.06 4.66
C ARG A 266 -12.37 2.30 4.84
N THR A 267 -12.64 3.39 4.12
CA THR A 267 -11.88 4.64 4.25
C THR A 267 -12.05 5.23 5.64
N LEU A 268 -13.27 5.27 6.16
CA LEU A 268 -13.55 5.72 7.54
C LEU A 268 -12.94 4.81 8.60
N SER A 269 -13.01 3.49 8.42
CA SER A 269 -12.39 2.56 9.36
C SER A 269 -10.86 2.67 9.37
N ASN A 270 -10.23 2.94 8.22
CA ASN A 270 -8.77 3.04 8.07
C ASN A 270 -8.11 4.19 8.85
N PHE A 271 -8.87 5.18 9.34
CA PHE A 271 -8.33 6.17 10.28
C PHE A 271 -7.77 5.52 11.53
N ILE A 272 -8.41 4.45 12.03
CA ILE A 272 -7.93 3.69 13.18
C ILE A 272 -6.60 3.03 12.85
N ALA A 273 -6.50 2.38 11.68
CA ALA A 273 -5.24 1.75 11.24
C ALA A 273 -4.10 2.77 11.11
N THR A 274 -4.40 4.02 10.75
CA THR A 274 -3.41 5.11 10.71
C THR A 274 -2.89 5.46 12.11
N LEU A 275 -3.76 5.52 13.11
CA LEU A 275 -3.36 5.73 14.51
C LEU A 275 -2.48 4.58 15.02
N LEU A 276 -2.85 3.33 14.72
CA LEU A 276 -2.08 2.13 15.08
C LEU A 276 -0.65 2.18 14.50
N LYS A 277 -0.52 2.58 13.23
CA LYS A 277 0.79 2.75 12.57
C LYS A 277 1.66 3.80 13.26
N THR A 278 1.08 4.89 13.74
CA THR A 278 1.81 5.92 14.48
C THR A 278 2.40 5.37 15.77
N ILE A 279 1.63 4.59 16.53
CA ILE A 279 2.10 3.91 17.75
C ILE A 279 3.24 2.93 17.41
N LYS A 280 3.04 2.10 16.37
CA LYS A 280 4.07 1.18 15.87
C LYS A 280 5.38 1.87 15.55
N HIS A 281 5.34 2.97 14.80
CA HIS A 281 6.55 3.71 14.44
C HIS A 281 7.29 4.33 15.63
N ALA A 282 6.56 4.75 16.67
CA ALA A 282 7.17 5.29 17.88
C ALA A 282 7.89 4.20 18.70
N ILE A 283 7.31 3.00 18.77
CA ILE A 283 7.80 1.96 19.70
C ILE A 283 8.85 1.04 19.03
N TRP A 284 8.86 0.93 17.70
CA TRP A 284 9.80 0.08 16.97
C TRP A 284 11.28 0.29 17.36
N PRO A 285 11.84 1.52 17.39
CA PRO A 285 13.26 1.69 17.67
C PRO A 285 13.66 1.20 19.08
N GLU A 286 12.81 1.47 20.07
CA GLU A 286 13.02 1.03 21.45
C GLU A 286 13.01 -0.50 21.56
N PHE A 287 12.15 -1.18 20.81
CA PHE A 287 12.18 -2.64 20.70
C PHE A 287 13.50 -3.16 20.11
N THR A 288 13.97 -2.54 19.03
CA THR A 288 15.25 -2.93 18.41
C THR A 288 16.41 -2.77 19.40
N ILE A 289 16.42 -1.69 20.19
CA ILE A 289 17.45 -1.46 21.22
C ILE A 289 17.35 -2.52 22.34
N ALA A 290 16.16 -2.76 22.89
CA ALA A 290 15.94 -3.74 23.94
C ALA A 290 16.34 -5.16 23.49
N PHE A 291 15.99 -5.53 22.25
CA PHE A 291 16.40 -6.81 21.67
C PHE A 291 17.92 -6.91 21.47
N GLY A 292 18.57 -5.83 21.02
CA GLY A 292 20.01 -5.75 20.86
C GLY A 292 20.77 -5.91 22.20
N ARG A 293 20.18 -5.43 23.30
CA ARG A 293 20.68 -5.63 24.66
C ARG A 293 20.33 -7.01 25.26
N GLY A 294 19.42 -7.76 24.65
CA GLY A 294 18.91 -9.00 25.20
C GLY A 294 18.00 -8.82 26.41
N ASP A 295 17.42 -7.64 26.61
CA ASP A 295 16.56 -7.32 27.77
C ASP A 295 15.11 -7.80 27.52
N SER A 296 14.85 -9.06 27.87
CA SER A 296 13.53 -9.70 27.74
C SER A 296 12.43 -8.97 28.53
N LYS A 297 12.77 -8.38 29.69
CA LYS A 297 11.83 -7.68 30.56
C LYS A 297 11.38 -6.37 29.92
N GLU A 298 12.32 -5.58 29.40
CA GLU A 298 11.99 -4.34 28.72
C GLU A 298 11.22 -4.62 27.42
N MET A 299 11.59 -5.65 26.66
CA MET A 299 10.81 -6.07 25.48
C MET A 299 9.36 -6.42 25.85
N ASN A 300 9.15 -7.20 26.91
CA ASN A 300 7.80 -7.56 27.36
C ASN A 300 6.99 -6.33 27.83
N LYS A 301 7.64 -5.39 28.51
CA LYS A 301 7.01 -4.15 28.96
C LYS A 301 6.59 -3.28 27.77
N LEU A 302 7.47 -3.08 26.80
CA LEU A 302 7.17 -2.35 25.56
C LEU A 302 6.00 -2.99 24.82
N TYR A 303 5.99 -4.33 24.70
CA TYR A 303 4.90 -5.08 24.06
C TYR A 303 3.56 -4.94 24.74
N LYS A 304 3.51 -5.09 26.07
CA LYS A 304 2.27 -4.93 26.82
C LYS A 304 1.75 -3.49 26.71
N THR A 305 2.65 -2.51 26.83
CA THR A 305 2.29 -1.09 26.76
C THR A 305 1.75 -0.74 25.37
N SER A 306 2.44 -1.17 24.32
CA SER A 306 2.00 -0.93 22.94
C SER A 306 0.67 -1.60 22.63
N ALA A 307 0.47 -2.85 23.07
CA ALA A 307 -0.78 -3.58 22.87
C ALA A 307 -1.96 -2.90 23.58
N VAL A 308 -1.80 -2.54 24.86
CA VAL A 308 -2.85 -1.86 25.63
C VAL A 308 -3.23 -0.52 25.01
N ILE A 309 -2.25 0.32 24.67
CA ILE A 309 -2.51 1.63 24.05
C ILE A 309 -3.19 1.46 22.69
N SER A 310 -2.69 0.55 21.85
CA SER A 310 -3.24 0.27 20.52
C SER A 310 -4.69 -0.18 20.59
N THR A 311 -4.99 -1.16 21.46
CA THR A 311 -6.34 -1.69 21.63
C THR A 311 -7.29 -0.67 22.26
N PHE A 312 -6.81 0.12 23.23
CA PHE A 312 -7.61 1.20 23.82
C PHE A 312 -8.07 2.21 22.76
N PHE A 313 -7.14 2.74 21.96
CA PHE A 313 -7.48 3.69 20.90
C PHE A 313 -8.31 3.05 19.79
N ALA A 314 -8.05 1.78 19.43
CA ALA A 314 -8.88 1.08 18.47
C ALA A 314 -10.33 1.00 18.93
N ILE A 315 -10.58 0.53 20.16
CA ILE A 315 -11.93 0.43 20.74
C ILE A 315 -12.59 1.81 20.84
N LEU A 316 -11.87 2.83 21.33
CA LEU A 316 -12.40 4.18 21.49
C LEU A 316 -12.89 4.75 20.16
N VAL A 317 -12.07 4.68 19.11
CA VAL A 317 -12.44 5.22 17.79
C VAL A 317 -13.51 4.35 17.12
N SER A 318 -13.47 3.03 17.33
CA SER A 318 -14.52 2.11 16.88
C SER A 318 -15.89 2.44 17.46
N ILE A 319 -15.96 2.78 18.75
CA ILE A 319 -17.21 3.25 19.39
C ILE A 319 -17.70 4.53 18.72
N VAL A 320 -16.81 5.50 18.48
CA VAL A 320 -17.18 6.75 17.80
C VAL A 320 -17.73 6.47 16.39
N LEU A 321 -17.05 5.63 15.59
CA LEU A 321 -17.51 5.31 14.24
C LEU A 321 -18.82 4.51 14.22
N PHE A 322 -19.08 3.69 15.23
CA PHE A 322 -20.33 2.94 15.32
C PHE A 322 -21.52 3.85 15.64
N PHE A 323 -21.40 4.74 16.62
CA PHE A 323 -22.50 5.62 17.03
C PHE A 323 -22.66 6.88 16.19
N TYR A 324 -21.56 7.44 15.68
CA TYR A 324 -21.56 8.68 14.90
C TYR A 324 -21.26 8.44 13.41
N GLY A 325 -21.13 7.19 12.97
CA GLY A 325 -20.83 6.85 11.58
C GLY A 325 -21.82 7.44 10.58
N ASP A 326 -23.12 7.29 10.83
CA ASP A 326 -24.17 7.85 9.98
C ASP A 326 -24.10 9.39 9.90
N TRP A 327 -23.89 10.06 11.03
CA TRP A 327 -23.69 11.50 11.06
C TRP A 327 -22.45 11.93 10.27
N ILE A 328 -21.32 11.22 10.43
CA ILE A 328 -20.10 11.48 9.66
C ILE A 328 -20.35 11.29 8.15
N TYR A 329 -21.08 10.25 7.76
CA TYR A 329 -21.49 10.02 6.36
C TYR A 329 -22.34 11.15 5.83
N SER A 330 -23.34 11.60 6.59
CA SER A 330 -24.23 12.69 6.17
C SER A 330 -23.47 13.98 5.94
N MET A 331 -22.49 14.31 6.80
CA MET A 331 -21.65 15.48 6.66
C MET A 331 -20.64 15.36 5.53
N TRP A 332 -19.96 14.21 5.42
CA TRP A 332 -18.87 14.02 4.45
C TRP A 332 -19.40 13.82 3.03
N LEU A 333 -20.44 13.00 2.87
CA LEU A 333 -20.96 12.57 1.57
C LEU A 333 -22.29 13.23 1.22
N HIS A 334 -22.78 14.19 2.01
CA HIS A 334 -24.05 14.90 1.78
C HIS A 334 -25.24 13.96 1.53
N ASN A 335 -25.34 12.87 2.32
CA ASN A 335 -26.36 11.82 2.18
C ASN A 335 -26.39 11.11 0.82
N SER A 336 -25.33 11.25 0.01
CA SER A 336 -25.24 10.54 -1.26
C SER A 336 -25.07 9.04 -1.09
N VAL A 337 -24.52 8.56 0.03
CA VAL A 337 -24.34 7.12 0.30
C VAL A 337 -25.11 6.77 1.56
N VAL A 338 -25.95 5.75 1.48
CA VAL A 338 -26.72 5.25 2.64
C VAL A 338 -25.77 4.49 3.56
N PHE A 339 -25.67 4.91 4.82
CA PHE A 339 -24.83 4.25 5.81
C PHE A 339 -25.37 2.84 6.13
N ASP A 340 -24.46 1.87 6.21
CA ASP A 340 -24.78 0.50 6.61
C ASP A 340 -24.04 0.16 7.92
N ALA A 341 -24.81 0.06 9.01
CA ALA A 341 -24.29 -0.21 10.34
C ALA A 341 -23.70 -1.63 10.46
N SER A 342 -24.25 -2.62 9.75
CA SER A 342 -23.74 -3.99 9.75
C SER A 342 -22.37 -4.06 9.09
N LEU A 343 -22.24 -3.39 7.93
CA LEU A 343 -20.97 -3.29 7.24
C LEU A 343 -19.93 -2.53 8.05
N MET A 344 -20.29 -1.39 8.66
CA MET A 344 -19.38 -0.65 9.53
C MET A 344 -18.91 -1.49 10.73
N LEU A 345 -19.83 -2.21 11.38
CA LEU A 345 -19.50 -3.11 12.50
C LEU A 345 -18.47 -4.16 12.08
N SER A 346 -18.63 -4.77 10.91
CA SER A 346 -17.69 -5.78 10.40
C SER A 346 -16.27 -5.22 10.23
N PHE A 347 -16.11 -4.01 9.68
CA PHE A 347 -14.80 -3.34 9.56
C PHE A 347 -14.19 -2.97 10.91
N VAL A 348 -15.02 -2.48 11.84
CA VAL A 348 -14.59 -2.16 13.21
C VAL A 348 -14.06 -3.40 13.92
N LEU A 349 -14.75 -4.54 13.80
CA LEU A 349 -14.30 -5.80 14.41
C LEU A 349 -12.95 -6.26 13.87
N ILE A 350 -12.73 -6.18 12.55
CA ILE A 350 -11.43 -6.48 11.92
C ILE A 350 -10.33 -5.66 12.59
N ILE A 351 -10.55 -4.36 12.74
CA ILE A 351 -9.53 -3.44 13.27
C ILE A 351 -9.26 -3.67 14.75
N ILE A 352 -10.29 -3.99 15.54
CA ILE A 352 -10.11 -4.36 16.94
C ILE A 352 -9.23 -5.61 17.03
N VAL A 353 -9.52 -6.67 16.27
CA VAL A 353 -8.69 -7.89 16.26
C VAL A 353 -7.28 -7.58 15.75
N HIS A 354 -7.15 -6.77 14.70
CA HIS A 354 -5.87 -6.31 14.18
C HIS A 354 -5.01 -5.63 15.25
N SER A 355 -5.62 -4.76 16.07
CA SER A 355 -4.92 -4.05 17.15
C SER A 355 -4.30 -4.98 18.19
N LEU A 356 -4.89 -6.17 18.41
CA LEU A 356 -4.43 -7.14 19.41
C LEU A 356 -3.10 -7.80 19.00
N TRP A 357 -2.85 -7.99 17.70
CA TRP A 357 -1.64 -8.64 17.21
C TRP A 357 -0.64 -7.70 16.56
N GLU A 358 -1.04 -6.48 16.15
CA GLU A 358 -0.14 -5.55 15.45
C GLU A 358 1.09 -5.19 16.30
N SER A 359 0.91 -4.97 17.61
CA SER A 359 2.04 -4.76 18.52
C SER A 359 3.01 -5.95 18.55
N GLY A 360 2.48 -7.14 18.32
CA GLY A 360 3.23 -8.36 18.17
C GLY A 360 3.97 -8.50 16.84
N SER A 361 3.38 -7.99 15.76
CA SER A 361 4.03 -7.90 14.45
C SER A 361 5.31 -7.05 14.54
N VAL A 362 5.27 -5.96 15.31
CA VAL A 362 6.46 -5.12 15.58
C VAL A 362 7.59 -5.91 16.23
N VAL A 363 7.30 -6.82 17.16
CA VAL A 363 8.32 -7.67 17.80
C VAL A 363 8.95 -8.60 16.76
N LEU A 364 8.15 -9.20 15.87
CA LEU A 364 8.66 -10.08 14.83
C LEU A 364 9.46 -9.32 13.77
N GLU A 365 9.01 -8.13 13.39
CA GLU A 365 9.68 -7.28 12.41
C GLU A 365 11.01 -6.73 12.95
N SER A 366 11.02 -6.18 14.17
CA SER A 366 12.23 -5.65 14.83
C SER A 366 13.30 -6.72 15.12
N THR A 367 12.91 -8.00 15.18
CA THR A 367 13.82 -9.15 15.40
C THR A 367 14.11 -9.97 14.14
N ASN A 368 13.71 -9.49 12.96
CA ASN A 368 13.85 -10.19 11.66
C ASN A 368 13.17 -11.56 11.56
N ASN A 369 12.16 -11.82 12.39
CA ASN A 369 11.35 -13.05 12.39
C ASN A 369 10.03 -12.92 11.59
N HIS A 370 9.90 -11.90 10.75
CA HIS A 370 8.67 -11.54 10.04
C HIS A 370 8.42 -12.32 8.74
N VAL A 371 9.41 -13.04 8.20
CA VAL A 371 9.29 -13.72 6.89
C VAL A 371 8.14 -14.73 6.86
N VAL A 372 8.05 -15.59 7.88
CA VAL A 372 6.97 -16.59 7.98
C VAL A 372 5.62 -15.93 8.19
N LEU A 373 5.57 -14.85 8.98
CA LEU A 373 4.35 -14.06 9.16
C LEU A 373 3.85 -13.53 7.82
N GLY A 374 4.74 -12.93 7.02
CA GLY A 374 4.40 -12.39 5.71
C GLY A 374 3.88 -13.45 4.73
N LEU A 375 4.53 -14.61 4.63
CA LEU A 375 4.07 -15.72 3.77
C LEU A 375 2.71 -16.27 4.21
N LEU A 376 2.48 -16.39 5.52
CA LEU A 376 1.20 -16.78 6.08
C LEU A 376 0.12 -15.73 5.76
N PHE A 377 0.45 -14.45 5.85
CA PHE A 377 -0.43 -13.34 5.50
C PHE A 377 -0.83 -13.39 4.01
N VAL A 378 0.10 -13.67 3.08
CA VAL A 378 -0.20 -13.83 1.64
C VAL A 378 -1.13 -15.02 1.39
N SER A 379 -0.75 -16.19 1.87
CA SER A 379 -1.55 -17.41 1.65
C SER A 379 -2.97 -17.27 2.20
N LEU A 380 -3.12 -16.77 3.43
CA LEU A 380 -4.44 -16.56 4.02
C LEU A 380 -5.24 -15.46 3.31
N SER A 381 -4.60 -14.40 2.81
CA SER A 381 -5.32 -13.35 2.05
C SER A 381 -5.95 -13.89 0.76
N ILE A 382 -5.25 -14.78 0.06
CA ILE A 382 -5.78 -15.41 -1.15
C ILE A 382 -6.90 -16.39 -0.79
N VAL A 383 -6.66 -17.26 0.20
CA VAL A 383 -7.66 -18.27 0.63
C VAL A 383 -8.94 -17.59 1.12
N THR A 384 -8.84 -16.52 1.91
CA THR A 384 -10.01 -15.82 2.46
C THR A 384 -10.82 -15.13 1.37
N GLN A 385 -10.18 -14.47 0.38
CA GLN A 385 -10.90 -13.89 -0.76
C GLN A 385 -11.57 -14.96 -1.64
N LEU A 386 -10.91 -16.11 -1.86
CA LEU A 386 -11.52 -17.23 -2.59
C LEU A 386 -12.71 -17.82 -1.84
N LEU A 387 -12.59 -18.03 -0.53
CA LEU A 387 -13.69 -18.51 0.31
C LEU A 387 -14.84 -17.51 0.32
N ALA A 388 -14.57 -16.22 0.45
CA ALA A 388 -15.58 -15.17 0.40
C ALA A 388 -16.31 -15.19 -0.95
N TYR A 389 -15.59 -15.27 -2.06
CA TYR A 389 -16.18 -15.40 -3.39
C TYR A 389 -17.12 -16.62 -3.49
N ILE A 390 -16.69 -17.79 -3.03
CA ILE A 390 -17.50 -19.02 -3.04
C ILE A 390 -18.76 -18.85 -2.19
N VAL A 391 -18.64 -18.31 -0.97
CA VAL A 391 -19.80 -18.12 -0.07
C VAL A 391 -20.79 -17.10 -0.66
N LEU A 392 -20.29 -16.04 -1.30
CA LEU A 392 -21.10 -15.02 -1.97
C LEU A 392 -21.95 -15.55 -3.12
N THR A 393 -21.52 -16.65 -3.79
CA THR A 393 -22.36 -17.30 -4.81
C THR A 393 -23.67 -17.86 -4.23
N LYS A 394 -23.69 -18.22 -2.95
CA LYS A 394 -24.87 -18.76 -2.25
C LYS A 394 -25.59 -17.71 -1.40
N TYR A 395 -24.84 -16.86 -0.71
CA TYR A 395 -25.36 -15.86 0.22
C TYR A 395 -24.89 -14.48 -0.20
N LYS A 396 -25.80 -13.66 -0.72
CA LYS A 396 -25.48 -12.31 -1.22
C LYS A 396 -25.54 -11.27 -0.09
N TYR A 397 -24.67 -11.40 0.91
CA TYR A 397 -24.46 -10.39 1.95
C TYR A 397 -23.07 -9.78 1.82
N ILE A 398 -23.00 -8.45 1.68
CA ILE A 398 -21.74 -7.73 1.44
C ILE A 398 -20.74 -7.91 2.60
N ASP A 399 -21.25 -8.07 3.83
CA ASP A 399 -20.48 -8.23 5.06
C ASP A 399 -19.66 -9.54 5.09
N ILE A 400 -19.95 -10.50 4.22
CA ILE A 400 -19.20 -11.76 4.13
C ILE A 400 -17.72 -11.52 3.84
N LEU A 401 -17.40 -10.51 3.02
CA LEU A 401 -16.01 -10.15 2.71
C LEU A 401 -15.24 -9.72 3.97
N PRO A 402 -15.68 -8.71 4.74
CA PRO A 402 -15.00 -8.31 5.96
C PRO A 402 -15.02 -9.41 7.03
N TYR A 403 -16.10 -10.20 7.17
CA TYR A 403 -16.07 -11.33 8.10
C TYR A 403 -15.08 -12.43 7.70
N SER A 404 -14.88 -12.68 6.40
CA SER A 404 -13.84 -13.60 5.93
C SER A 404 -12.44 -13.08 6.27
N GLN A 405 -12.22 -11.75 6.17
CA GLN A 405 -10.99 -11.12 6.60
C GLN A 405 -10.83 -11.18 8.13
N LEU A 406 -11.91 -11.04 8.90
CA LEU A 406 -11.85 -11.18 10.36
C LEU A 406 -11.34 -12.57 10.78
N LEU A 407 -11.77 -13.64 10.11
CA LEU A 407 -11.24 -14.99 10.34
C LEU A 407 -9.73 -15.06 10.06
N MET A 408 -9.27 -14.41 9.00
CA MET A 408 -7.84 -14.27 8.69
C MET A 408 -7.09 -13.64 9.88
N GLU A 409 -7.55 -12.49 10.35
CA GLU A 409 -6.93 -11.72 11.43
C GLU A 409 -6.86 -12.54 12.74
N ILE A 410 -7.88 -13.35 13.04
CA ILE A 410 -7.89 -14.25 14.21
C ILE A 410 -6.81 -15.33 14.10
N ILE A 411 -6.64 -15.94 12.93
CA ILE A 411 -5.59 -16.95 12.70
C ILE A 411 -4.20 -16.32 12.89
N ILE A 412 -4.01 -15.11 12.36
CA ILE A 412 -2.75 -14.37 12.49
C ILE A 412 -2.49 -13.99 13.94
N LEU A 413 -3.51 -13.53 14.68
CA LEU A 413 -3.43 -13.25 16.11
C LEU A 413 -2.90 -14.45 16.89
N TYR A 414 -3.44 -15.64 16.65
CA TYR A 414 -2.99 -16.86 17.30
C TYR A 414 -1.52 -17.18 16.97
N TYR A 415 -1.14 -17.10 15.70
CA TYR A 415 0.24 -17.31 15.27
C TYR A 415 1.21 -16.33 15.94
N VAL A 416 0.87 -15.03 15.92
CA VAL A 416 1.69 -13.94 16.46
C VAL A 416 1.88 -14.10 17.96
N ILE A 417 0.82 -14.33 18.73
CA ILE A 417 0.89 -14.58 20.19
C ILE A 417 1.80 -15.79 20.49
N GLY A 418 1.64 -16.88 19.75
CA GLY A 418 2.48 -18.08 19.92
C GLY A 418 3.95 -17.82 19.62
N LYS A 419 4.25 -17.01 18.61
CA LYS A 419 5.63 -16.72 18.20
C LYS A 419 6.33 -15.72 19.12
N ILE A 420 5.63 -14.70 19.62
CA ILE A 420 6.20 -13.68 20.51
C ILE A 420 6.76 -14.29 21.79
N LYS A 421 6.04 -15.25 22.40
CA LYS A 421 6.51 -15.93 23.61
C LYS A 421 7.90 -16.55 23.39
N LYS A 422 8.12 -17.18 22.23
CA LYS A 422 9.42 -17.76 21.86
C LYS A 422 10.50 -16.71 21.60
N VAL A 423 10.14 -15.54 21.07
CA VAL A 423 11.13 -14.49 20.76
C VAL A 423 11.54 -13.70 22.00
N ILE A 424 10.58 -13.35 22.86
CA ILE A 424 10.83 -12.57 24.08
C ILE A 424 11.50 -13.44 25.16
N TYR A 425 11.01 -14.66 25.39
CA TYR A 425 11.49 -15.51 26.49
C TYR A 425 12.42 -16.65 26.03
N GLY A 426 12.51 -16.96 24.74
CA GLY A 426 13.30 -18.10 24.25
C GLY A 426 14.82 -17.92 24.32
N LYS A 427 15.33 -16.71 24.59
CA LYS A 427 16.76 -16.52 24.91
C LYS A 427 17.11 -16.95 26.33
N GLU A 428 16.17 -16.97 27.28
CA GLU A 428 16.42 -17.38 28.68
C GLU A 428 16.57 -18.90 28.84
N TYR A 429 16.17 -19.70 27.84
CA TYR A 429 16.23 -21.17 27.89
C TYR A 429 17.43 -21.80 27.16
N LYS A 430 18.40 -21.00 26.70
CA LYS A 430 19.61 -21.48 26.01
C LYS A 430 20.91 -21.31 26.79
N ASN A 431 20.83 -20.91 28.06
CA ASN A 431 21.98 -20.86 28.97
C ASN A 431 21.90 -21.96 30.00
#